data_AF-A0A1F3T688-F1
#
_entry.id   AF-A0A1F3T688-F1
#
_cell.length_a   1.000
_cell.length_b   1.000
_cell.length_c   1.000
_cell.angle_alpha   90.00
_cell.angle_beta   90.00
_cell.angle_gamma   90.00
#
_symmetry.space_group_name_H-M   'P 1'
#
loop_
_entity.id
_entity.type
_entity.pdbx_description
1 polymer ?
#
loop_
_entity_poly.entity_id
_entity_poly.type
_entity_poly.pdbx_seq_one_letter_code
_entity_poly.pdbx_strand_id
1 'polypeptide(L)'
;MCRKVQVKKKILLFLILFTVTLVMIGYHGIALLPYLVYSRIILNGIDSEYIKLDKASYEQVTPSYVLDVDDLAYKPSSLYKKFAFGGYEVVVPIQHPVIKLLPLISKELDENNLSLLGYKLITPQYSYYNISFEIQKTSRVSFNFYTEKLFTLSTFKKNILKRSSFEIWRDVYRRDLLYNRDLRSFKNSYHLARDLSKISNENMLEELVYNLYILFLRQKIFENNKPLYHWYARGGFGVMNLSLDNDIFKVEKLIFKKGDTVFSVILKTKKNDHFAKEYRSMLFNMIHLVGTSQQNSQNIYEEYKTLPFEQKIDPKGMVYLYMAFSHVRENKNFLREMIQFLEKGKNNLIYLVPLYEYAFSKYGTNFSRMDKFRKETSEELLKRKIEEEQQKEIAEINSQENANRNNPAEDKKSISDKPDVDYILKKLKEKSVPVKNKALEVD
;
A
#
# COMPACT_ATOMS: atom_id res chain seq x y z
N MET A 1 -81.62 -5.79 -40.69
CA MET A 1 -81.27 -5.23 -39.36
C MET A 1 -80.13 -6.01 -38.66
N CYS A 2 -80.11 -7.35 -38.70
CA CYS A 2 -79.06 -8.19 -38.06
C CYS A 2 -77.60 -7.89 -38.47
N ARG A 3 -77.33 -7.54 -39.74
CA ARG A 3 -75.96 -7.31 -40.24
C ARG A 3 -75.30 -6.06 -39.63
N LYS A 4 -76.05 -4.97 -39.42
CA LYS A 4 -75.54 -3.73 -38.80
C LYS A 4 -75.22 -3.92 -37.31
N VAL A 5 -76.01 -4.73 -36.59
CA VAL A 5 -75.75 -5.07 -35.19
C VAL A 5 -74.50 -5.94 -35.06
N GLN A 6 -74.30 -6.90 -35.96
CA GLN A 6 -73.08 -7.71 -35.99
C GLN A 6 -71.82 -6.89 -36.30
N VAL A 7 -71.88 -5.92 -37.23
CA VAL A 7 -70.75 -5.03 -37.52
C VAL A 7 -70.40 -4.14 -36.32
N LYS A 8 -71.40 -3.55 -35.64
CA LYS A 8 -71.16 -2.76 -34.41
C LYS A 8 -70.51 -3.59 -33.30
N LYS A 9 -70.95 -4.85 -33.10
CA LYS A 9 -70.34 -5.77 -32.12
C LYS A 9 -68.89 -6.11 -32.46
N LYS A 10 -68.55 -6.31 -33.75
CA LYS A 10 -67.17 -6.56 -34.19
C LYS A 10 -66.25 -5.35 -34.00
N ILE A 11 -66.73 -4.15 -34.31
CA ILE A 11 -65.97 -2.90 -34.10
C ILE A 11 -65.72 -2.67 -32.61
N LEU A 12 -66.74 -2.87 -31.76
CA LEU A 12 -66.59 -2.74 -30.31
C LEU A 12 -65.58 -3.75 -29.75
N LEU A 13 -65.65 -5.03 -30.18
CA LEU A 13 -64.70 -6.06 -29.77
C LEU A 13 -63.26 -5.71 -30.20
N PHE A 14 -63.07 -5.22 -31.43
CA PHE A 14 -61.77 -4.78 -31.93
C PHE A 14 -61.21 -3.61 -31.10
N LEU A 15 -62.02 -2.59 -30.80
CA LEU A 15 -61.61 -1.46 -29.97
C LEU A 15 -61.19 -1.92 -28.56
N ILE A 16 -61.96 -2.82 -27.94
CA ILE A 16 -61.61 -3.39 -26.62
C ILE A 16 -60.28 -4.14 -26.68
N LEU A 17 -60.10 -5.04 -27.65
CA LEU A 17 -58.85 -5.77 -27.85
C LEU A 17 -57.67 -4.83 -28.09
N PHE A 18 -57.86 -3.77 -28.87
CA PHE A 18 -56.85 -2.75 -29.14
C PHE A 18 -56.47 -1.98 -27.87
N THR A 19 -57.44 -1.53 -27.07
CA THR A 19 -57.15 -0.88 -25.79
C THR A 19 -56.44 -1.81 -24.80
N VAL A 20 -56.86 -3.08 -24.70
CA VAL A 20 -56.21 -4.05 -23.82
C VAL A 20 -54.77 -4.30 -24.26
N THR A 21 -54.53 -4.47 -25.56
CA THR A 21 -53.15 -4.62 -26.07
C THR A 21 -52.31 -3.37 -25.82
N LEU A 22 -52.85 -2.17 -26.01
CA LEU A 22 -52.12 -0.93 -25.76
C LEU A 22 -51.79 -0.74 -24.27
N VAL A 23 -52.71 -1.08 -23.36
CA VAL A 23 -52.48 -1.10 -21.91
C VAL A 23 -51.42 -2.13 -21.53
N MET A 24 -51.48 -3.35 -22.08
CA MET A 24 -50.48 -4.39 -21.82
C MET A 24 -49.09 -4.00 -22.34
N ILE A 25 -49.00 -3.40 -23.52
CA ILE A 25 -47.74 -2.87 -24.07
C ILE A 25 -47.20 -1.74 -23.18
N GLY A 26 -48.06 -0.81 -22.75
CA GLY A 26 -47.69 0.27 -21.85
C GLY A 26 -47.17 -0.23 -20.51
N TYR A 27 -47.89 -1.17 -19.89
CA TYR A 27 -47.48 -1.82 -18.65
C TYR A 27 -46.12 -2.52 -18.78
N HIS A 28 -45.93 -3.33 -19.82
CA HIS A 28 -44.66 -4.00 -20.08
C HIS A 28 -43.52 -3.02 -20.38
N GLY A 29 -43.79 -1.93 -21.10
CA GLY A 29 -42.82 -0.87 -21.35
C GLY A 29 -42.34 -0.20 -20.06
N ILE A 30 -43.27 0.14 -19.17
CA ILE A 30 -42.95 0.72 -17.85
C ILE A 30 -42.17 -0.27 -16.98
N ALA A 31 -42.58 -1.54 -16.96
CA ALA A 31 -41.89 -2.58 -16.21
C ALA A 31 -40.45 -2.83 -16.72
N LEU A 32 -40.21 -2.67 -18.02
CA LEU A 32 -38.91 -2.89 -18.64
C LEU A 32 -37.97 -1.66 -18.57
N LEU A 33 -38.53 -0.46 -18.34
CA LEU A 33 -37.80 0.81 -18.35
C LEU A 33 -36.61 0.84 -17.36
N PRO A 34 -36.72 0.42 -16.09
CA PRO A 34 -35.58 0.46 -15.17
C PRO A 34 -34.42 -0.41 -15.63
N TYR A 35 -34.72 -1.54 -16.28
CA TYR A 35 -33.71 -2.44 -16.83
C TYR A 35 -33.00 -1.84 -18.05
N LEU A 36 -33.73 -1.12 -18.92
CA LEU A 36 -33.12 -0.40 -20.05
C LEU A 36 -32.24 0.75 -19.59
N VAL A 37 -32.65 1.47 -18.55
CA VAL A 37 -31.85 2.55 -17.95
C VAL A 37 -30.58 1.95 -17.35
N TYR A 38 -30.70 0.90 -16.55
CA TYR A 38 -29.56 0.19 -15.96
C TYR A 38 -28.60 -0.36 -17.01
N SER A 39 -29.12 -1.05 -18.04
CA SER A 39 -28.29 -1.61 -19.11
C SER A 39 -27.59 -0.52 -19.91
N ARG A 40 -28.26 0.60 -20.18
CA ARG A 40 -27.66 1.76 -20.85
C ARG A 40 -26.54 2.38 -20.03
N ILE A 41 -26.74 2.54 -18.72
CA ILE A 41 -25.71 3.07 -17.80
C ILE A 41 -24.47 2.17 -17.82
N ILE A 42 -24.64 0.84 -17.71
CA ILE A 42 -23.52 -0.10 -17.76
C ILE A 42 -22.74 0.00 -19.08
N LEU A 43 -23.45 0.00 -20.21
CA LEU A 43 -22.83 -0.14 -21.53
C LEU A 43 -22.24 1.16 -22.08
N ASN A 44 -22.82 2.29 -21.73
CA ASN A 44 -22.45 3.59 -22.27
C ASN A 44 -21.84 4.53 -21.24
N GLY A 45 -21.96 4.21 -19.95
CA GLY A 45 -21.71 5.17 -18.87
C GLY A 45 -22.84 6.19 -18.76
N ILE A 46 -22.68 7.09 -17.79
CA ILE A 46 -23.55 8.26 -17.59
C ILE A 46 -22.73 9.37 -16.94
N ASP A 47 -22.82 10.58 -17.48
CA ASP A 47 -22.36 11.79 -16.81
C ASP A 47 -23.58 12.68 -16.61
N SER A 48 -24.02 12.80 -15.35
CA SER A 48 -25.19 13.56 -14.96
C SER A 48 -24.93 14.26 -13.63
N GLU A 49 -25.81 15.20 -13.28
CA GLU A 49 -25.78 15.84 -11.96
C GLU A 49 -26.07 14.84 -10.82
N TYR A 50 -26.75 13.73 -11.12
CA TYR A 50 -27.15 12.75 -10.11
C TYR A 50 -26.09 11.68 -9.84
N ILE A 51 -25.39 11.26 -10.90
CA ILE A 51 -24.38 10.22 -10.85
C ILE A 51 -23.41 10.37 -12.02
N LYS A 52 -22.13 10.13 -11.74
CA LYS A 52 -21.08 9.96 -12.74
C LYS A 52 -20.55 8.52 -12.70
N LEU A 53 -20.69 7.81 -13.81
CA LEU A 53 -20.15 6.47 -14.01
C LEU A 53 -19.56 6.37 -15.41
N ASP A 54 -18.33 5.90 -15.49
CA ASP A 54 -17.72 5.58 -16.77
C ASP A 54 -18.37 4.34 -17.37
N LYS A 55 -18.13 4.13 -18.67
CA LYS A 55 -18.52 2.88 -19.34
C LYS A 55 -17.85 1.69 -18.64
N ALA A 56 -18.65 0.70 -18.24
CA ALA A 56 -18.15 -0.48 -17.57
C ALA A 56 -17.59 -1.51 -18.56
N SER A 57 -16.49 -2.16 -18.20
CA SER A 57 -16.06 -3.38 -18.87
C SER A 57 -16.82 -4.61 -18.36
N TYR A 58 -16.73 -5.70 -19.11
CA TYR A 58 -17.33 -6.98 -18.71
C TYR A 58 -16.73 -7.49 -17.39
N GLU A 59 -15.42 -7.28 -17.21
CA GLU A 59 -14.68 -7.69 -16.00
C GLU A 59 -15.06 -6.83 -14.79
N GLN A 60 -15.39 -5.54 -14.98
CA GLN A 60 -15.90 -4.71 -13.88
C GLN A 60 -17.29 -5.12 -13.41
N VAL A 61 -18.13 -5.71 -14.27
CA VAL A 61 -19.48 -6.15 -13.88
C VAL A 61 -19.52 -7.61 -13.41
N THR A 62 -18.61 -8.46 -13.90
CA THR A 62 -18.56 -9.88 -13.56
C THR A 62 -17.23 -10.25 -12.90
N PRO A 63 -17.25 -10.82 -11.67
CA PRO A 63 -16.04 -11.37 -11.07
C PRO A 63 -15.52 -12.55 -11.90
N SER A 64 -14.27 -12.46 -12.35
CA SER A 64 -13.70 -13.39 -13.33
C SER A 64 -12.41 -14.09 -12.86
N TYR A 65 -11.88 -13.72 -11.69
CA TYR A 65 -10.62 -14.28 -11.21
C TYR A 65 -10.83 -15.51 -10.33
N VAL A 66 -10.14 -16.61 -10.69
CA VAL A 66 -10.08 -17.84 -9.88
C VAL A 66 -8.82 -17.81 -9.04
N LEU A 67 -9.01 -17.76 -7.72
CA LEU A 67 -7.92 -17.73 -6.77
C LEU A 67 -7.48 -19.16 -6.43
N ASP A 68 -6.30 -19.55 -6.90
CA ASP A 68 -5.62 -20.79 -6.46
C ASP A 68 -4.80 -20.49 -5.19
N VAL A 69 -5.37 -20.75 -4.02
CA VAL A 69 -4.68 -20.67 -2.72
C VAL A 69 -4.96 -21.98 -1.99
N ASP A 70 -3.90 -22.62 -1.52
CA ASP A 70 -4.02 -23.83 -0.72
C ASP A 70 -4.32 -23.46 0.73
N ASP A 71 -5.56 -23.69 1.15
CA ASP A 71 -6.03 -23.41 2.50
C ASP A 71 -5.51 -24.44 3.53
N LEU A 72 -4.99 -25.59 3.10
CA LEU A 72 -4.54 -26.70 3.94
C LEU A 72 -3.03 -26.71 4.21
N ALA A 73 -2.24 -25.89 3.50
CA ALA A 73 -0.79 -25.74 3.69
C ALA A 73 -0.38 -25.10 5.05
N TYR A 74 -1.27 -25.12 6.04
CA TYR A 74 -1.21 -24.30 7.24
C TYR A 74 -0.56 -25.03 8.42
N LYS A 75 0.77 -25.01 8.50
CA LYS A 75 1.51 -24.95 9.77
C LYS A 75 2.80 -24.13 9.57
N PRO A 76 2.91 -22.92 10.14
CA PRO A 76 4.20 -22.23 10.14
C PRO A 76 5.20 -23.13 10.85
N SER A 77 6.21 -23.59 10.12
CA SER A 77 7.33 -24.27 10.76
C SER A 77 8.04 -23.28 11.69
N SER A 78 8.86 -23.80 12.61
CA SER A 78 9.72 -22.97 13.47
C SER A 78 10.63 -22.03 12.67
N LEU A 79 10.82 -22.29 11.36
CA LEU A 79 11.64 -21.49 10.47
C LEU A 79 11.05 -20.10 10.16
N TYR A 80 9.75 -19.92 10.42
CA TYR A 80 9.02 -18.69 10.14
C TYR A 80 8.59 -17.98 11.41
N LYS A 81 8.55 -16.65 11.34
CA LYS A 81 8.08 -15.80 12.43
C LYS A 81 7.16 -14.70 11.90
N LYS A 82 6.14 -14.36 12.69
CA LYS A 82 5.24 -13.24 12.42
C LYS A 82 5.88 -11.92 12.83
N PHE A 83 5.72 -10.90 11.99
CA PHE A 83 6.17 -9.54 12.26
C PHE A 83 5.08 -8.55 11.88
N ALA A 84 4.93 -7.50 12.67
CA ALA A 84 4.25 -6.30 12.22
C ALA A 84 5.21 -5.55 11.26
N PHE A 85 4.81 -5.34 10.01
CA PHE A 85 5.57 -4.69 8.95
C PHE A 85 4.70 -3.69 8.19
N GLY A 86 5.01 -2.40 8.31
CA GLY A 86 4.36 -1.32 7.55
C GLY A 86 2.82 -1.34 7.60
N GLY A 87 2.25 -1.71 8.75
CA GLY A 87 0.80 -1.77 9.00
C GLY A 87 0.16 -3.15 8.83
N TYR A 88 0.92 -4.15 8.40
CA TYR A 88 0.47 -5.53 8.18
C TYR A 88 1.15 -6.51 9.11
N GLU A 89 0.49 -7.59 9.51
CA GLU A 89 1.16 -8.75 10.08
C GLU A 89 1.59 -9.63 8.92
N VAL A 90 2.89 -9.91 8.81
CA VAL A 90 3.46 -10.74 7.75
C VAL A 90 4.30 -11.86 8.36
N VAL A 91 4.40 -12.97 7.63
CA VAL A 91 5.21 -14.12 8.03
C VAL A 91 6.55 -14.11 7.29
N VAL A 92 7.65 -14.24 8.02
CA VAL A 92 9.01 -14.03 7.49
C VAL A 92 9.90 -15.22 7.83
N PRO A 93 10.67 -15.76 6.86
CA PRO A 93 11.54 -16.92 7.05
C PRO A 93 12.85 -16.55 7.77
N ILE A 94 12.76 -16.16 9.04
CA ILE A 94 13.91 -15.57 9.75
C ILE A 94 14.95 -16.60 10.23
N GLN A 95 14.56 -17.87 10.31
CA GLN A 95 15.44 -18.97 10.74
C GLN A 95 15.74 -19.94 9.58
N HIS A 96 15.29 -19.64 8.36
CA HIS A 96 15.49 -20.52 7.24
C HIS A 96 16.96 -20.45 6.74
N PRO A 97 17.68 -21.58 6.62
CA PRO A 97 19.12 -21.56 6.30
C PRO A 97 19.42 -21.05 4.89
N VAL A 98 18.45 -21.16 3.99
CA VAL A 98 18.64 -20.92 2.54
C VAL A 98 17.95 -19.64 2.06
N ILE A 99 16.85 -19.22 2.70
CA ILE A 99 16.05 -18.10 2.19
C ILE A 99 16.58 -16.82 2.79
N LYS A 100 16.83 -15.82 1.95
CA LYS A 100 17.27 -14.49 2.39
C LYS A 100 16.20 -13.46 2.10
N LEU A 101 15.98 -12.56 3.06
CA LEU A 101 15.09 -11.42 2.90
C LEU A 101 15.93 -10.19 2.52
N LEU A 102 15.65 -9.60 1.36
CA LEU A 102 16.25 -8.35 0.93
C LEU A 102 15.26 -7.20 1.16
N PRO A 103 15.68 -6.09 1.79
CA PRO A 103 14.81 -4.94 1.96
C PRO A 103 14.50 -4.29 0.61
N LEU A 104 13.26 -3.84 0.42
CA LEU A 104 12.87 -2.95 -0.67
C LEU A 104 12.48 -1.61 -0.07
N ILE A 105 13.31 -0.61 -0.32
CA ILE A 105 13.11 0.71 0.25
C ILE A 105 13.47 1.78 -0.76
N SER A 106 12.53 2.69 -1.03
CA SER A 106 12.75 3.85 -1.90
C SER A 106 12.31 5.14 -1.21
N LYS A 107 12.86 6.26 -1.69
CA LYS A 107 12.45 7.61 -1.28
C LYS A 107 11.06 7.93 -1.85
N GLU A 108 10.29 8.69 -1.10
CA GLU A 108 9.07 9.34 -1.61
C GLU A 108 9.50 10.44 -2.55
N LEU A 109 9.37 10.17 -3.85
CA LEU A 109 9.81 11.10 -4.88
C LEU A 109 8.71 12.10 -5.27
N ASP A 110 7.42 11.76 -5.18
CA ASP A 110 6.27 12.64 -5.48
C ASP A 110 4.93 12.08 -4.96
N GLU A 111 3.84 12.87 -5.01
CA GLU A 111 2.46 12.41 -4.70
C GLU A 111 2.02 11.17 -5.50
N ASN A 112 2.59 10.99 -6.70
CA ASN A 112 2.32 9.89 -7.63
C ASN A 112 3.37 8.76 -7.56
N ASN A 113 4.53 9.00 -6.94
CA ASN A 113 5.60 8.02 -6.83
C ASN A 113 5.55 7.32 -5.47
N LEU A 114 5.04 6.09 -5.51
CA LEU A 114 4.87 5.20 -4.37
C LEU A 114 6.18 5.06 -3.58
N SER A 115 6.12 5.43 -2.31
CA SER A 115 7.08 4.98 -1.30
C SER A 115 7.07 3.45 -1.29
N LEU A 116 8.02 2.80 -1.96
CA LEU A 116 8.12 1.35 -1.98
C LEU A 116 8.80 0.93 -0.68
N LEU A 117 7.99 0.53 0.29
CA LEU A 117 8.43 -0.22 1.47
C LEU A 117 8.02 -1.68 1.25
N GLY A 118 8.96 -2.61 1.37
CA GLY A 118 8.70 -3.98 1.00
C GLY A 118 9.88 -4.90 1.26
N TYR A 119 9.81 -6.12 0.75
CA TYR A 119 10.93 -7.03 0.77
C TYR A 119 10.87 -8.02 -0.37
N LYS A 120 12.04 -8.56 -0.75
CA LYS A 120 12.17 -9.70 -1.66
C LYS A 120 12.66 -10.90 -0.90
N LEU A 121 12.14 -12.08 -1.25
CA LEU A 121 12.71 -13.35 -0.83
C LEU A 121 13.48 -13.97 -1.99
N ILE A 122 14.75 -14.28 -1.74
CA ILE A 122 15.65 -14.92 -2.68
C ILE A 122 16.07 -16.29 -2.14
N THR A 123 16.21 -17.27 -3.03
CA THR A 123 16.88 -18.54 -2.75
C THR A 123 18.18 -18.65 -3.56
N PRO A 124 19.23 -19.34 -3.08
CA PRO A 124 20.54 -19.37 -3.70
C PRO A 124 20.57 -20.04 -5.08
N GLN A 125 19.58 -20.90 -5.36
CA GLN A 125 19.46 -21.57 -6.66
C GLN A 125 19.07 -20.62 -7.81
N TYR A 126 18.58 -19.41 -7.53
CA TYR A 126 18.12 -18.49 -8.56
C TYR A 126 18.77 -17.11 -8.44
N SER A 127 19.17 -16.55 -9.58
CA SER A 127 19.67 -15.17 -9.71
C SER A 127 18.57 -14.11 -9.56
N TYR A 128 17.30 -14.52 -9.54
CA TYR A 128 16.13 -13.66 -9.42
C TYR A 128 15.37 -13.96 -8.13
N TYR A 129 14.64 -12.95 -7.62
CA TYR A 129 13.76 -13.14 -6.48
C TYR A 129 12.60 -14.08 -6.82
N ASN A 130 12.23 -14.93 -5.87
CA ASN A 130 11.08 -15.83 -6.00
C ASN A 130 9.80 -15.09 -5.61
N ILE A 131 9.91 -14.14 -4.66
CA ILE A 131 8.78 -13.42 -4.09
C ILE A 131 9.16 -11.95 -3.86
N SER A 132 8.25 -11.03 -4.17
CA SER A 132 8.33 -9.61 -3.80
C SER A 132 7.06 -9.21 -3.07
N PHE A 133 7.17 -8.58 -1.92
CA PHE A 133 6.09 -7.99 -1.17
C PHE A 133 6.29 -6.48 -1.10
N GLU A 134 5.37 -5.70 -1.65
CA GLU A 134 5.51 -4.26 -1.81
C GLU A 134 4.27 -3.54 -1.27
N ILE A 135 4.43 -2.78 -0.19
CA ILE A 135 3.36 -1.96 0.37
C ILE A 135 3.09 -0.79 -0.57
N GLN A 136 1.81 -0.58 -0.87
CA GLN A 136 1.36 0.53 -1.70
C GLN A 136 0.86 1.69 -0.83
N LYS A 137 0.78 2.88 -1.43
CA LYS A 137 0.18 4.05 -0.78
C LYS A 137 -1.27 3.75 -0.40
N THR A 138 -1.64 4.19 0.79
CA THR A 138 -3.02 4.08 1.26
C THR A 138 -3.88 5.08 0.51
N SER A 139 -5.05 4.64 0.05
CA SER A 139 -6.03 5.51 -0.59
C SER A 139 -7.23 5.66 0.32
N ARG A 140 -7.71 6.90 0.47
CA ARG A 140 -9.00 7.14 1.12
C ARG A 140 -10.07 6.91 0.07
N VAL A 141 -10.76 5.78 0.17
CA VAL A 141 -11.94 5.51 -0.64
C VAL A 141 -13.13 5.75 0.25
N SER A 142 -13.76 6.90 0.07
CA SER A 142 -15.00 7.20 0.75
C SER A 142 -16.07 6.22 0.27
N PHE A 143 -16.45 5.27 1.12
CA PHE A 143 -17.66 4.46 0.95
C PHE A 143 -18.93 5.26 1.22
N ASN A 144 -18.77 6.55 1.48
CA ASN A 144 -19.89 7.43 1.71
C ASN A 144 -20.70 7.57 0.43
N PHE A 145 -21.93 7.07 0.47
CA PHE A 145 -22.90 7.21 -0.61
C PHE A 145 -23.36 8.67 -0.80
N TYR A 146 -23.00 9.60 0.10
CA TYR A 146 -23.30 11.02 -0.07
C TYR A 146 -22.52 11.72 -1.20
N THR A 147 -21.53 11.07 -1.84
CA THR A 147 -20.78 11.71 -2.93
C THR A 147 -21.63 11.91 -4.19
N GLU A 148 -22.57 11.02 -4.48
CA GLU A 148 -23.44 11.10 -5.66
C GLU A 148 -24.89 11.34 -5.22
N LYS A 149 -25.57 12.34 -5.81
CA LYS A 149 -26.94 12.71 -5.39
C LYS A 149 -27.92 11.55 -5.53
N LEU A 150 -27.75 10.67 -6.52
CA LEU A 150 -28.60 9.50 -6.72
C LEU A 150 -28.67 8.65 -5.44
N PHE A 151 -27.53 8.31 -4.85
CA PHE A 151 -27.49 7.44 -3.68
C PHE A 151 -27.95 8.13 -2.38
N THR A 152 -28.16 9.45 -2.41
CA THR A 152 -28.70 10.21 -1.26
C THR A 152 -30.22 10.19 -1.19
N LEU A 153 -30.91 9.81 -2.27
CA LEU A 153 -32.36 9.70 -2.31
C LEU A 153 -32.84 8.73 -1.21
N SER A 154 -33.88 9.10 -0.47
CA SER A 154 -34.28 8.42 0.77
C SER A 154 -34.49 6.90 0.59
N THR A 155 -35.15 6.49 -0.49
CA THR A 155 -35.39 5.07 -0.80
C THR A 155 -34.07 4.33 -1.06
N PHE A 156 -33.16 4.92 -1.82
CA PHE A 156 -31.88 4.30 -2.22
C PHE A 156 -30.91 4.26 -1.05
N LYS A 157 -30.81 5.37 -0.31
CA LYS A 157 -30.07 5.45 0.94
C LYS A 157 -30.52 4.38 1.92
N LYS A 158 -31.84 4.27 2.17
CA LYS A 158 -32.39 3.25 3.07
C LYS A 158 -31.98 1.85 2.60
N ASN A 159 -32.05 1.58 1.30
CA ASN A 159 -31.67 0.27 0.78
C ASN A 159 -30.17 -0.04 0.92
N ILE A 160 -29.28 0.91 0.60
CA ILE A 160 -27.83 0.73 0.77
C ILE A 160 -27.50 0.50 2.25
N LEU A 161 -28.12 1.27 3.15
CA LEU A 161 -27.91 1.16 4.60
C LEU A 161 -28.48 -0.12 5.24
N LYS A 162 -29.33 -0.89 4.53
CA LYS A 162 -29.73 -2.24 4.99
C LYS A 162 -28.53 -3.21 5.01
N ARG A 163 -27.47 -2.91 4.26
CA ARG A 163 -26.25 -3.73 4.16
C ARG A 163 -25.18 -3.20 5.09
N SER A 164 -24.49 -4.09 5.78
CA SER A 164 -23.33 -3.72 6.60
C SER A 164 -22.15 -3.29 5.72
N SER A 165 -21.23 -2.50 6.28
CA SER A 165 -20.02 -2.06 5.56
C SER A 165 -19.16 -3.25 5.09
N PHE A 166 -19.15 -4.36 5.85
CA PHE A 166 -18.46 -5.59 5.46
C PHE A 166 -19.15 -6.29 4.27
N GLU A 167 -20.48 -6.35 4.26
CA GLU A 167 -21.22 -6.92 3.13
C GLU A 167 -21.01 -6.12 1.86
N ILE A 168 -21.09 -4.79 1.93
CA ILE A 168 -20.79 -3.91 0.79
C ILE A 168 -19.37 -4.17 0.29
N TRP A 169 -18.40 -4.23 1.20
CA TRP A 169 -17.01 -4.51 0.85
C TRP A 169 -16.83 -5.87 0.17
N ARG A 170 -17.43 -6.92 0.71
CA ARG A 170 -17.43 -8.26 0.11
C ARG A 170 -18.08 -8.25 -1.27
N ASP A 171 -19.21 -7.56 -1.41
CA ASP A 171 -20.00 -7.50 -2.64
C ASP A 171 -19.25 -6.77 -3.76
N VAL A 172 -18.40 -5.78 -3.44
CA VAL A 172 -17.47 -5.19 -4.42
C VAL A 172 -16.66 -6.26 -5.15
N TYR A 173 -16.26 -7.34 -4.50
CA TYR A 173 -15.44 -8.39 -5.12
C TYR A 173 -16.21 -9.62 -5.57
N ARG A 174 -17.41 -9.85 -5.03
CA ARG A 174 -18.15 -11.10 -5.23
C ARG A 174 -19.42 -10.95 -6.07
N ARG A 175 -20.05 -9.77 -6.03
CA ARG A 175 -21.39 -9.61 -6.58
C ARG A 175 -21.35 -9.61 -8.10
N ASP A 176 -22.12 -10.49 -8.73
CA ASP A 176 -22.32 -10.42 -10.17
C ASP A 176 -23.34 -9.30 -10.44
N LEU A 177 -22.95 -8.29 -11.22
CA LEU A 177 -23.85 -7.20 -11.61
C LEU A 177 -24.65 -7.58 -12.85
N LEU A 178 -24.23 -8.63 -13.55
CA LEU A 178 -25.02 -9.27 -14.58
C LEU A 178 -25.80 -10.43 -13.97
N TYR A 179 -27.04 -10.60 -14.42
CA TYR A 179 -27.80 -11.78 -14.03
C TYR A 179 -27.51 -12.98 -14.94
N ASN A 180 -27.19 -12.72 -16.21
CA ASN A 180 -26.78 -13.74 -17.16
C ASN A 180 -25.35 -13.44 -17.62
N ARG A 181 -24.46 -14.43 -17.52
CA ARG A 181 -23.03 -14.33 -17.91
C ARG A 181 -22.80 -14.45 -19.42
N ASP A 182 -23.86 -14.37 -20.22
CA ASP A 182 -23.74 -14.38 -21.67
C ASP A 182 -23.15 -13.06 -22.16
N LEU A 183 -21.90 -13.11 -22.63
CA LEU A 183 -21.18 -12.02 -23.30
C LEU A 183 -21.96 -11.46 -24.50
N ARG A 184 -22.85 -12.25 -25.12
CA ARG A 184 -23.73 -11.78 -26.20
C ARG A 184 -24.79 -10.80 -25.68
N SER A 185 -25.37 -11.08 -24.51
CA SER A 185 -26.31 -10.17 -23.85
C SER A 185 -25.63 -8.88 -23.39
N PHE A 186 -24.35 -8.94 -22.98
CA PHE A 186 -23.59 -7.74 -22.59
C PHE A 186 -23.26 -6.79 -23.76
N LYS A 187 -23.43 -7.20 -25.02
CA LYS A 187 -23.17 -6.30 -26.16
C LYS A 187 -24.41 -5.51 -26.61
N ASN A 188 -25.59 -5.81 -26.06
CA ASN A 188 -26.84 -5.22 -26.51
C ASN A 188 -27.75 -4.89 -25.31
N SER A 189 -28.07 -3.60 -25.15
CA SER A 189 -28.87 -3.07 -24.03
C SER A 189 -30.25 -3.71 -23.92
N TYR A 190 -30.87 -4.07 -25.04
CA TYR A 190 -32.19 -4.73 -25.05
C TYR A 190 -32.11 -6.18 -24.58
N HIS A 191 -31.12 -6.95 -25.05
CA HIS A 191 -30.92 -8.33 -24.59
C HIS A 191 -30.59 -8.37 -23.10
N LEU A 192 -29.73 -7.48 -22.63
CA LEU A 192 -29.43 -7.34 -21.21
C LEU A 192 -30.68 -6.96 -20.39
N ALA A 193 -31.44 -5.96 -20.84
CA ALA A 193 -32.66 -5.54 -20.14
C ALA A 193 -33.73 -6.65 -20.07
N ARG A 194 -33.91 -7.39 -21.17
CA ARG A 194 -34.84 -8.53 -21.23
C ARG A 194 -34.39 -9.69 -20.36
N ASP A 195 -33.10 -9.95 -20.28
CA ASP A 195 -32.58 -11.01 -19.41
C ASP A 195 -32.75 -10.64 -17.94
N LEU A 196 -32.51 -9.37 -17.58
CA LEU A 196 -32.78 -8.87 -16.22
C LEU A 196 -34.27 -8.89 -15.88
N SER A 197 -35.16 -8.59 -16.84
CA SER A 197 -36.61 -8.55 -16.59
C SER A 197 -37.25 -9.90 -16.29
N LYS A 198 -36.57 -11.02 -16.63
CA LYS A 198 -37.07 -12.37 -16.36
C LYS A 198 -37.06 -12.72 -14.86
N ILE A 199 -36.40 -11.92 -14.04
CA ILE A 199 -36.20 -12.21 -12.60
C ILE A 199 -36.88 -11.13 -11.76
N SER A 200 -38.08 -10.77 -12.20
CA SER A 200 -38.94 -9.80 -11.53
C SER A 200 -39.16 -10.21 -10.06
N ASN A 201 -38.33 -9.66 -9.16
CA ASN A 201 -38.50 -9.75 -7.71
C ASN A 201 -39.14 -8.46 -7.20
N GLU A 202 -39.88 -8.54 -6.08
CA GLU A 202 -40.60 -7.42 -5.47
C GLU A 202 -39.69 -6.21 -5.13
N ASN A 203 -38.38 -6.41 -4.96
CA ASN A 203 -37.38 -5.38 -4.63
C ASN A 203 -36.40 -5.08 -5.78
N MET A 204 -36.81 -5.26 -7.03
CA MET A 204 -35.96 -5.11 -8.21
C MET A 204 -35.27 -3.74 -8.33
N LEU A 205 -36.00 -2.63 -8.19
CA LEU A 205 -35.42 -1.29 -8.32
C LEU A 205 -34.33 -1.05 -7.26
N GLU A 206 -34.59 -1.52 -6.04
CA GLU A 206 -33.64 -1.47 -4.93
C GLU A 206 -32.34 -2.21 -5.26
N GLU A 207 -32.44 -3.41 -5.84
CA GLU A 207 -31.29 -4.23 -6.23
C GLU A 207 -30.51 -3.64 -7.42
N LEU A 208 -31.18 -3.05 -8.43
CA LEU A 208 -30.51 -2.38 -9.55
C LEU A 208 -29.71 -1.16 -9.09
N VAL A 209 -30.26 -0.36 -8.17
CA VAL A 209 -29.55 0.80 -7.62
C VAL A 209 -28.38 0.36 -6.76
N TYR A 210 -28.54 -0.69 -5.95
CA TYR A 210 -27.42 -1.24 -5.20
C TYR A 210 -26.32 -1.78 -6.13
N ASN A 211 -26.68 -2.42 -7.25
CA ASN A 211 -25.71 -2.82 -8.27
C ASN A 211 -24.94 -1.62 -8.87
N LEU A 212 -25.63 -0.50 -9.14
CA LEU A 212 -24.97 0.73 -9.59
C LEU A 212 -24.02 1.29 -8.54
N TYR A 213 -24.40 1.23 -7.26
CA TYR A 213 -23.53 1.62 -6.16
C TYR A 213 -22.29 0.72 -6.04
N ILE A 214 -22.44 -0.60 -6.25
CA ILE A 214 -21.29 -1.52 -6.31
C ILE A 214 -20.40 -1.20 -7.52
N LEU A 215 -20.96 -0.93 -8.70
CA LEU A 215 -20.20 -0.53 -9.88
C LEU A 215 -19.41 0.77 -9.63
N PHE A 216 -20.04 1.75 -9.01
CA PHE A 216 -19.40 3.00 -8.60
C PHE A 216 -18.18 2.76 -7.71
N LEU A 217 -18.34 1.91 -6.68
CA LEU A 217 -17.22 1.55 -5.81
C LEU A 217 -16.12 0.82 -6.58
N ARG A 218 -16.47 -0.09 -7.50
CA ARG A 218 -15.48 -0.78 -8.34
C ARG A 218 -14.68 0.18 -9.20
N GLN A 219 -15.31 1.16 -9.83
CA GLN A 219 -14.59 2.17 -10.63
C GLN A 219 -13.65 3.02 -9.78
N LYS A 220 -14.03 3.33 -8.54
CA LYS A 220 -13.16 4.07 -7.60
C LYS A 220 -12.00 3.23 -7.06
N ILE A 221 -12.21 1.94 -6.81
CA ILE A 221 -11.21 1.06 -6.19
C ILE A 221 -10.29 0.44 -7.25
N PHE A 222 -10.84 0.08 -8.40
CA PHE A 222 -10.15 -0.55 -9.51
C PHE A 222 -9.85 0.50 -10.56
N GLU A 223 -8.67 1.11 -10.45
CA GLU A 223 -8.11 2.04 -11.44
C GLU A 223 -7.88 1.39 -12.83
N ASN A 224 -8.03 0.07 -12.94
CA ASN A 224 -7.91 -0.69 -14.18
C ASN A 224 -9.28 -0.89 -14.84
N ASN A 225 -9.35 -0.64 -16.14
CA ASN A 225 -10.56 -0.84 -16.95
C ASN A 225 -10.93 -2.32 -17.15
N LYS A 226 -10.03 -3.30 -16.94
CA LYS A 226 -10.32 -4.74 -17.05
C LYS A 226 -9.79 -5.52 -15.84
N PRO A 227 -10.30 -5.23 -14.63
CA PRO A 227 -9.75 -5.80 -13.43
C PRO A 227 -10.19 -7.26 -13.30
N LEU A 228 -9.24 -8.16 -13.11
CA LEU A 228 -9.53 -9.56 -12.73
C LEU A 228 -9.45 -9.63 -11.20
N TYR A 229 -10.58 -9.83 -10.51
CA TYR A 229 -10.62 -9.80 -9.04
C TYR A 229 -11.44 -10.92 -8.40
N HIS A 230 -11.15 -11.17 -7.12
CA HIS A 230 -11.76 -12.20 -6.30
C HIS A 230 -11.86 -11.75 -4.83
N TRP A 231 -12.83 -12.30 -4.10
CA TRP A 231 -12.96 -12.11 -2.64
C TRP A 231 -12.30 -13.27 -1.89
N TYR A 232 -11.25 -13.01 -1.11
CA TYR A 232 -10.69 -14.04 -0.24
C TYR A 232 -11.35 -14.03 1.13
N ALA A 233 -12.30 -14.95 1.33
CA ALA A 233 -13.17 -14.95 2.50
C ALA A 233 -12.44 -15.16 3.84
N ARG A 234 -11.45 -16.06 3.87
CA ARG A 234 -10.70 -16.38 5.09
C ARG A 234 -9.89 -15.19 5.61
N GLY A 235 -9.25 -14.45 4.72
CA GLY A 235 -8.48 -13.25 5.08
C GLY A 235 -9.33 -11.96 5.16
N GLY A 236 -10.55 -11.96 4.63
CA GLY A 236 -11.42 -10.79 4.64
C GLY A 236 -10.95 -9.65 3.73
N PHE A 237 -10.27 -9.99 2.63
CA PHE A 237 -9.70 -9.01 1.70
C PHE A 237 -9.99 -9.35 0.24
N GLY A 238 -9.92 -8.32 -0.62
CA GLY A 238 -10.02 -8.46 -2.06
C GLY A 238 -8.68 -8.77 -2.69
N VAL A 239 -8.68 -9.53 -3.78
CA VAL A 239 -7.48 -9.88 -4.55
C VAL A 239 -7.71 -9.44 -5.99
N MET A 240 -6.78 -8.69 -6.55
CA MET A 240 -6.80 -8.30 -7.96
C MET A 240 -5.55 -8.84 -8.67
N ASN A 241 -5.74 -9.56 -9.77
CA ASN A 241 -4.66 -10.03 -10.61
C ASN A 241 -4.20 -8.91 -11.55
N LEU A 242 -2.90 -8.61 -11.50
CA LEU A 242 -2.20 -7.62 -12.31
C LEU A 242 -1.21 -8.28 -13.28
N SER A 243 -1.16 -9.61 -13.31
CA SER A 243 -0.24 -10.36 -14.16
C SER A 243 -0.59 -10.16 -15.64
N LEU A 244 0.42 -10.05 -16.48
CA LEU A 244 0.27 -10.22 -17.92
C LEU A 244 0.36 -11.71 -18.27
N ASP A 245 -0.32 -12.15 -19.33
CA ASP A 245 -0.45 -13.57 -19.69
C ASP A 245 0.92 -14.27 -19.85
N ASN A 246 1.93 -13.54 -20.33
CA ASN A 246 3.27 -14.07 -20.63
C ASN A 246 4.32 -13.79 -19.54
N ASP A 247 3.94 -13.28 -18.37
CA ASP A 247 4.89 -12.99 -17.30
C ASP A 247 5.33 -14.27 -16.57
N ILE A 248 6.62 -14.38 -16.24
CA ILE A 248 7.15 -15.43 -15.35
C ILE A 248 6.72 -15.22 -13.90
N PHE A 249 6.22 -14.04 -13.56
CA PHE A 249 5.64 -13.73 -12.26
C PHE A 249 4.12 -13.69 -12.32
N LYS A 250 3.52 -14.12 -11.22
CA LYS A 250 2.14 -13.83 -10.85
C LYS A 250 2.16 -12.57 -10.00
N VAL A 251 1.51 -11.50 -10.45
CA VAL A 251 1.41 -10.23 -9.75
C VAL A 251 -0.02 -10.05 -9.26
N GLU A 252 -0.18 -9.92 -7.94
CA GLU A 252 -1.48 -9.77 -7.30
C GLU A 252 -1.46 -8.55 -6.37
N LYS A 253 -2.51 -7.72 -6.44
CA LYS A 253 -2.76 -6.66 -5.48
C LYS A 253 -3.75 -7.17 -4.44
N LEU A 254 -3.31 -7.30 -3.20
CA LEU A 254 -4.19 -7.60 -2.06
C LEU A 254 -4.71 -6.28 -1.50
N ILE A 255 -6.02 -6.18 -1.31
CA ILE A 255 -6.71 -4.94 -0.98
C ILE A 255 -7.53 -5.16 0.29
N PHE A 256 -7.19 -4.40 1.33
CA PHE A 256 -7.79 -4.45 2.66
C PHE A 256 -8.55 -3.16 2.95
N LYS A 257 -9.55 -3.24 3.83
CA LYS A 257 -10.35 -2.09 4.26
C LYS A 257 -10.32 -1.97 5.77
N LYS A 258 -10.08 -0.75 6.27
CA LYS A 258 -10.27 -0.38 7.69
C LYS A 258 -10.91 1.00 7.74
N GLY A 259 -12.16 1.06 8.19
CA GLY A 259 -12.97 2.28 8.07
C GLY A 259 -13.17 2.66 6.59
N ASP A 260 -12.91 3.93 6.26
CA ASP A 260 -12.94 4.49 4.90
C ASP A 260 -11.57 4.51 4.20
N THR A 261 -10.58 3.85 4.79
CA THR A 261 -9.24 3.76 4.22
C THR A 261 -9.03 2.39 3.60
N VAL A 262 -8.55 2.40 2.37
CA VAL A 262 -8.14 1.21 1.61
C VAL A 262 -6.62 1.10 1.67
N PHE A 263 -6.18 -0.07 2.11
CA PHE A 263 -4.79 -0.45 2.23
C PHE A 263 -4.51 -1.48 1.14
N SER A 264 -3.37 -1.38 0.47
CA SER A 264 -3.02 -2.39 -0.52
C SER A 264 -1.54 -2.76 -0.51
N VAL A 265 -1.29 -3.99 -0.94
CA VAL A 265 0.05 -4.54 -1.13
C VAL A 265 0.10 -5.24 -2.48
N ILE A 266 1.24 -5.14 -3.16
CA ILE A 266 1.54 -5.91 -4.35
C ILE A 266 2.39 -7.10 -3.94
N LEU A 267 1.90 -8.30 -4.25
CA LEU A 267 2.63 -9.55 -4.12
C LEU A 267 3.02 -10.02 -5.53
N LYS A 268 4.31 -10.18 -5.76
CA LYS A 268 4.85 -10.85 -6.95
C LYS A 268 5.36 -12.21 -6.54
N THR A 269 4.92 -13.26 -7.24
CA THR A 269 5.29 -14.65 -6.93
C THR A 269 5.72 -15.33 -8.22
N LYS A 270 6.91 -15.91 -8.26
CA LYS A 270 7.41 -16.61 -9.44
C LYS A 270 6.52 -17.80 -9.77
N LYS A 271 6.06 -17.89 -11.02
CA LYS A 271 5.26 -19.02 -11.51
C LYS A 271 6.13 -20.27 -11.54
N ASN A 272 5.51 -21.44 -11.31
CA ASN A 272 6.14 -22.77 -11.30
C ASN A 272 7.22 -22.98 -10.22
N ASP A 273 7.37 -22.05 -9.27
CA ASP A 273 8.26 -22.21 -8.13
C ASP A 273 7.46 -22.71 -6.92
N HIS A 274 7.81 -23.90 -6.42
CA HIS A 274 7.07 -24.55 -5.34
C HIS A 274 7.14 -23.73 -4.05
N PHE A 275 8.33 -23.26 -3.67
CA PHE A 275 8.53 -22.40 -2.50
C PHE A 275 7.71 -21.11 -2.62
N ALA A 276 7.72 -20.49 -3.80
CA ALA A 276 6.96 -19.27 -4.04
C ALA A 276 5.45 -19.49 -3.87
N LYS A 277 4.93 -20.61 -4.38
CA LYS A 277 3.51 -21.00 -4.22
C LYS A 277 3.16 -21.24 -2.74
N GLU A 278 3.98 -21.99 -2.02
CA GLU A 278 3.76 -22.30 -0.60
C GLU A 278 3.81 -21.04 0.27
N TYR A 279 4.85 -20.23 0.13
CA TYR A 279 4.97 -19.00 0.90
C TYR A 279 3.84 -18.02 0.57
N ARG A 280 3.42 -17.93 -0.70
CA ARG A 280 2.24 -17.15 -1.09
C ARG A 280 0.99 -17.63 -0.35
N SER A 281 0.70 -18.93 -0.36
CA SER A 281 -0.46 -19.47 0.37
C SER A 281 -0.35 -19.20 1.87
N MET A 282 0.83 -19.36 2.47
CA MET A 282 1.07 -19.07 3.88
C MET A 282 0.84 -17.58 4.19
N LEU A 283 1.35 -16.68 3.34
CA LEU A 283 1.16 -15.24 3.48
C LEU A 283 -0.31 -14.86 3.39
N PHE A 284 -1.06 -15.38 2.40
CA PHE A 284 -2.50 -15.14 2.26
C PHE A 284 -3.29 -15.53 3.52
N ASN A 285 -2.92 -16.64 4.14
CA ASN A 285 -3.57 -17.16 5.34
C ASN A 285 -3.25 -16.36 6.61
N MET A 286 -2.13 -15.63 6.64
CA MET A 286 -1.65 -14.94 7.85
C MET A 286 -1.74 -13.42 7.77
N ILE A 287 -1.76 -12.85 6.56
CA ILE A 287 -1.72 -11.42 6.36
C ILE A 287 -3.00 -10.74 6.85
N HIS A 288 -2.84 -9.75 7.72
CA HIS A 288 -3.94 -8.91 8.18
C HIS A 288 -3.42 -7.54 8.63
N LEU A 289 -4.34 -6.59 8.85
CA LEU A 289 -4.01 -5.23 9.28
C LEU A 289 -3.80 -5.17 10.80
N VAL A 290 -2.62 -4.73 11.25
CA VAL A 290 -2.31 -4.47 12.68
C VAL A 290 -2.14 -2.98 12.96
N GLY A 291 -1.96 -2.15 11.92
CA GLY A 291 -1.71 -0.72 12.06
C GLY A 291 -0.25 -0.41 12.38
N THR A 292 0.18 0.81 12.07
CA THR A 292 1.55 1.28 12.27
C THR A 292 1.62 2.06 13.57
N SER A 293 2.54 1.70 14.47
CA SER A 293 2.71 2.39 15.76
C SER A 293 4.16 2.36 16.24
N GLN A 294 4.54 3.37 17.03
CA GLN A 294 5.85 3.39 17.69
C GLN A 294 6.04 2.21 18.66
N GLN A 295 4.96 1.76 19.30
CA GLN A 295 4.99 0.59 20.17
C GLN A 295 5.39 -0.68 19.41
N ASN A 296 4.85 -0.89 18.20
CA ASN A 296 5.24 -2.03 17.37
C ASN A 296 6.74 -1.98 17.02
N SER A 297 7.27 -0.78 16.75
CA SER A 297 8.71 -0.60 16.53
C SER A 297 9.53 -0.97 17.76
N GLN A 298 9.12 -0.50 18.95
CA GLN A 298 9.81 -0.76 20.21
C GLN A 298 9.81 -2.24 20.57
N ASN A 299 8.67 -2.92 20.49
CA ASN A 299 8.57 -4.35 20.79
C ASN A 299 9.52 -5.17 19.90
N ILE A 300 9.55 -4.91 18.59
CA ILE A 300 10.45 -5.61 17.66
C ILE A 300 11.92 -5.29 17.96
N TYR A 301 12.22 -4.04 18.33
CA TYR A 301 13.58 -3.63 18.69
C TYR A 301 14.07 -4.24 20.01
N GLU A 302 13.19 -4.43 20.99
CA GLU A 302 13.51 -5.13 22.23
C GLU A 302 13.85 -6.60 21.96
N GLU A 303 13.09 -7.27 21.09
CA GLU A 303 13.41 -8.62 20.65
C GLU A 303 14.76 -8.68 19.92
N TYR A 304 15.08 -7.68 19.08
CA TYR A 304 16.41 -7.56 18.47
C TYR A 304 17.52 -7.48 19.52
N LYS A 305 17.33 -6.71 20.59
CA LYS A 305 18.32 -6.58 21.67
C LYS A 305 18.61 -7.88 22.38
N THR A 306 17.65 -8.81 22.44
CA THR A 306 17.85 -10.14 23.04
C THR A 306 18.67 -11.10 22.17
N LEU A 307 18.91 -10.77 20.89
CA LEU A 307 19.69 -11.63 20.01
C LEU A 307 21.18 -11.69 20.43
N PRO A 308 21.84 -12.85 20.27
CA PRO A 308 23.30 -12.96 20.34
C PRO A 308 23.99 -12.01 19.35
N PHE A 309 25.20 -11.57 19.68
CA PHE A 309 25.93 -10.59 18.88
C PHE A 309 26.13 -11.05 17.42
N GLU A 310 26.42 -12.33 17.22
CA GLU A 310 26.62 -12.95 15.91
C GLU A 310 25.35 -12.81 15.06
N GLN A 311 24.17 -12.95 15.66
CA GLN A 311 22.89 -12.81 14.97
C GLN A 311 22.54 -11.35 14.71
N LYS A 312 23.07 -10.40 15.50
CA LYS A 312 22.83 -8.95 15.31
C LYS A 312 23.55 -8.37 14.11
N ILE A 313 24.74 -8.88 13.79
CA ILE A 313 25.57 -8.46 12.63
C ILE A 313 25.23 -9.22 11.33
N ASP A 314 24.34 -10.20 11.40
CA ASP A 314 23.94 -11.09 10.32
C ASP A 314 22.57 -10.66 9.73
N PRO A 315 22.11 -11.20 8.58
CA PRO A 315 20.83 -10.83 7.99
C PRO A 315 19.63 -11.01 8.93
N LYS A 316 19.71 -11.94 9.88
CA LYS A 316 18.69 -12.09 10.93
C LYS A 316 18.48 -10.80 11.71
N GLY A 317 19.55 -10.18 12.22
CA GLY A 317 19.49 -8.91 12.95
C GLY A 317 18.96 -7.78 12.08
N MET A 318 19.37 -7.73 10.80
CA MET A 318 18.84 -6.77 9.82
C MET A 318 17.33 -6.90 9.67
N VAL A 319 16.79 -8.12 9.54
CA VAL A 319 15.34 -8.32 9.41
C VAL A 319 14.60 -7.69 10.59
N TYR A 320 15.03 -7.91 11.83
CA TYR A 320 14.38 -7.28 12.99
C TYR A 320 14.43 -5.75 12.93
N LEU A 321 15.60 -5.17 12.69
CA LEU A 321 15.75 -3.73 12.60
C LEU A 321 14.92 -3.13 11.45
N TYR A 322 14.84 -3.83 10.32
CA TYR A 322 14.04 -3.41 9.17
C TYR A 322 12.54 -3.48 9.44
N MET A 323 12.09 -4.53 10.12
CA MET A 323 10.70 -4.67 10.56
C MET A 323 10.34 -3.58 11.58
N ALA A 324 11.22 -3.26 12.52
CA ALA A 324 11.03 -2.17 13.47
C ALA A 324 11.01 -0.79 12.77
N PHE A 325 11.95 -0.56 11.85
CA PHE A 325 12.06 0.65 11.04
C PHE A 325 10.80 0.93 10.21
N SER A 326 10.12 -0.12 9.75
CA SER A 326 8.90 -0.01 8.94
C SER A 326 7.78 0.80 9.61
N HIS A 327 7.82 0.94 10.95
CA HIS A 327 6.85 1.71 11.72
C HIS A 327 7.28 3.15 12.05
N VAL A 328 8.57 3.48 11.94
CA VAL A 328 9.17 4.77 12.34
C VAL A 328 10.20 5.25 11.31
N ARG A 329 9.75 5.40 10.06
CA ARG A 329 10.61 5.63 8.89
C ARG A 329 11.42 6.93 8.90
N GLU A 330 11.04 7.87 9.75
CA GLU A 330 11.77 9.14 9.96
C GLU A 330 12.94 9.00 10.93
N ASN A 331 13.00 7.90 11.69
CA ASN A 331 14.09 7.69 12.63
C ASN A 331 15.34 7.14 11.91
N LYS A 332 16.25 8.06 11.57
CA LYS A 332 17.53 7.73 10.91
C LYS A 332 18.42 6.77 11.71
N ASN A 333 18.23 6.63 13.02
CA ASN A 333 19.07 5.77 13.86
C ASN A 333 18.92 4.30 13.50
N PHE A 334 17.71 3.83 13.18
CA PHE A 334 17.50 2.45 12.73
C PHE A 334 18.28 2.16 11.45
N LEU A 335 18.25 3.08 10.48
CA LEU A 335 18.95 2.91 9.21
C LEU A 335 20.46 2.90 9.41
N ARG A 336 20.98 3.82 10.23
CA ARG A 336 22.38 3.86 10.63
C ARG A 336 22.81 2.57 11.33
N GLU A 337 22.01 2.07 12.28
CA GLU A 337 22.30 0.85 13.02
C GLU A 337 22.30 -0.37 12.09
N MET A 338 21.29 -0.53 11.22
CA MET A 338 21.26 -1.59 10.20
C MET A 338 22.54 -1.62 9.37
N ILE A 339 22.93 -0.47 8.83
CA ILE A 339 24.11 -0.32 7.99
C ILE A 339 25.38 -0.70 8.76
N GLN A 340 25.59 -0.10 9.94
CA GLN A 340 26.81 -0.28 10.72
C GLN A 340 26.99 -1.70 11.26
N PHE A 341 25.89 -2.41 11.57
CA PHE A 341 25.95 -3.81 11.98
C PHE A 341 26.21 -4.73 10.80
N LEU A 342 25.55 -4.51 9.66
CA LEU A 342 25.78 -5.29 8.44
C LEU A 342 27.20 -5.15 7.90
N GLU A 343 27.81 -3.97 8.00
CA GLU A 343 29.21 -3.72 7.63
C GLU A 343 30.22 -4.58 8.42
N LYS A 344 29.88 -4.95 9.66
CA LYS A 344 30.73 -5.82 10.50
C LYS A 344 30.61 -7.30 10.13
N GLY A 345 29.50 -7.69 9.49
CA GLY A 345 29.27 -9.06 9.05
C GLY A 345 29.94 -9.39 7.71
N LYS A 346 30.02 -10.68 7.38
CA LYS A 346 30.64 -11.15 6.12
C LYS A 346 29.59 -11.28 5.01
N ASN A 347 29.94 -10.90 3.78
CA ASN A 347 29.11 -11.07 2.58
C ASN A 347 27.72 -10.39 2.63
N ASN A 348 27.61 -9.27 3.35
CA ASN A 348 26.35 -8.53 3.52
C ASN A 348 26.08 -7.45 2.45
N LEU A 349 26.92 -7.36 1.42
CA LEU A 349 26.83 -6.29 0.42
C LEU A 349 25.45 -6.21 -0.25
N ILE A 350 24.82 -7.37 -0.52
CA ILE A 350 23.50 -7.44 -1.15
C ILE A 350 22.39 -6.76 -0.32
N TYR A 351 22.53 -6.71 1.00
CA TYR A 351 21.61 -6.01 1.90
C TYR A 351 21.98 -4.54 2.07
N LEU A 352 23.28 -4.23 2.03
CA LEU A 352 23.80 -2.88 2.24
C LEU A 352 23.46 -1.93 1.08
N VAL A 353 23.54 -2.40 -0.18
CA VAL A 353 23.29 -1.58 -1.38
C VAL A 353 21.96 -0.81 -1.32
N PRO A 354 20.78 -1.46 -1.14
CA PRO A 354 19.52 -0.74 -1.08
C PRO A 354 19.42 0.21 0.12
N LEU A 355 20.05 -0.13 1.25
CA LEU A 355 20.07 0.74 2.43
C LEU A 355 20.94 1.97 2.21
N TYR A 356 22.09 1.82 1.55
CA TYR A 356 22.97 2.94 1.18
C TYR A 356 22.30 3.91 0.22
N GLU A 357 21.67 3.39 -0.84
CA GLU A 357 20.99 4.20 -1.84
C GLU A 357 19.86 5.00 -1.20
N TYR A 358 19.04 4.35 -0.35
CA TYR A 358 17.98 5.03 0.37
C TYR A 358 18.51 6.06 1.38
N ALA A 359 19.52 5.70 2.18
CA ALA A 359 20.12 6.59 3.17
C ALA A 359 20.67 7.85 2.50
N PHE A 360 21.46 7.67 1.44
CA PHE A 360 22.04 8.78 0.69
C PHE A 360 20.97 9.66 0.05
N SER A 361 19.96 9.05 -0.61
CA SER A 361 18.88 9.78 -1.25
C SER A 361 18.02 10.59 -0.26
N LYS A 362 17.77 10.05 0.94
CA LYS A 362 16.91 10.68 1.95
C LYS A 362 17.66 11.68 2.84
N TYR A 363 18.88 11.35 3.27
CA TYR A 363 19.62 12.09 4.30
C TYR A 363 20.92 12.74 3.79
N GLY A 364 21.31 12.52 2.54
CA GLY A 364 22.57 13.03 1.99
C GLY A 364 23.81 12.28 2.46
N THR A 365 23.67 11.21 3.26
CA THR A 365 24.77 10.35 3.69
C THR A 365 24.31 8.90 3.69
N ASN A 366 25.22 7.97 3.35
CA ASN A 366 24.94 6.56 3.44
C ASN A 366 25.33 5.91 4.78
N PHE A 367 25.74 6.71 5.77
CA PHE A 367 26.10 6.26 7.13
C PHE A 367 27.20 5.19 7.25
N SER A 368 27.90 4.89 6.15
CA SER A 368 28.97 3.89 6.09
C SER A 368 30.16 4.32 6.94
N ARG A 369 30.62 3.44 7.83
CA ARG A 369 31.86 3.68 8.58
C ARG A 369 33.09 3.37 7.75
N MET A 370 32.97 2.56 6.71
CA MET A 370 34.09 2.20 5.84
C MET A 370 34.36 3.33 4.83
N ASP A 371 35.56 3.90 4.82
CA ASP A 371 35.90 5.01 3.92
C ASP A 371 35.68 4.67 2.44
N LYS A 372 35.97 3.42 2.04
CA LYS A 372 35.76 2.93 0.67
C LYS A 372 34.30 3.01 0.21
N PHE A 373 33.34 2.83 1.13
CA PHE A 373 31.92 2.84 0.80
C PHE A 373 31.23 4.13 1.21
N ARG A 374 31.86 5.02 1.98
CA ARG A 374 31.25 6.25 2.49
C ARG A 374 30.93 7.22 1.35
N LYS A 375 29.68 7.66 1.31
CA LYS A 375 29.16 8.67 0.36
C LYS A 375 28.36 9.71 1.13
N GLU A 376 28.73 10.97 0.95
CA GLU A 376 28.15 12.12 1.66
C GLU A 376 28.01 13.30 0.69
N THR A 377 26.98 14.11 0.87
CA THR A 377 26.88 15.43 0.24
C THR A 377 27.88 16.39 0.88
N SER A 378 28.21 17.49 0.20
CA SER A 378 29.14 18.50 0.71
C SER A 378 28.72 19.05 2.08
N GLU A 379 27.41 19.21 2.31
CA GLU A 379 26.86 19.68 3.58
C GLU A 379 27.06 18.68 4.72
N GLU A 380 26.74 17.40 4.51
CA GLU A 380 26.91 16.36 5.54
C GLU A 380 28.39 16.09 5.81
N LEU A 381 29.24 16.15 4.78
CA LEU A 381 30.69 16.06 4.94
C LEU A 381 31.25 17.22 5.77
N LEU A 382 30.76 18.44 5.55
CA LEU A 382 31.14 19.60 6.36
C LEU A 382 30.70 19.41 7.82
N LYS A 383 29.45 19.01 8.06
CA LYS A 383 28.96 18.73 9.43
C LYS A 383 29.82 17.69 10.14
N ARG A 384 30.13 16.57 9.48
CA ARG A 384 30.99 15.53 10.06
C ARG A 384 32.39 16.05 10.37
N LYS A 385 33.00 16.83 9.49
CA LYS A 385 34.32 17.43 9.76
C LYS A 385 34.30 18.36 10.96
N ILE A 386 33.25 19.17 11.11
CA ILE A 386 33.05 20.02 12.29
C ILE A 386 32.91 19.16 13.55
N GLU A 387 32.10 18.09 13.52
CA GLU A 387 31.94 17.17 14.65
C GLU A 387 33.26 16.43 14.98
N GLU A 388 34.04 16.03 13.98
CA GLU A 388 35.34 15.39 14.16
C GLU A 388 36.38 16.34 14.76
N GLU A 389 36.39 17.62 14.33
CA GLU A 389 37.24 18.65 14.93
C GLU A 389 36.84 18.92 16.39
N GLN A 390 35.55 19.06 16.67
CA GLN A 390 35.05 19.22 18.05
C GLN A 390 35.41 18.03 18.93
N GLN A 391 35.28 16.80 18.43
CA GLN A 391 35.66 15.61 19.18
C GLN A 391 37.17 15.55 19.44
N LYS A 392 38.00 15.98 18.48
CA LYS A 392 39.45 16.10 18.68
C LYS A 392 39.77 17.15 19.74
N GLU A 393 39.15 18.32 19.70
CA GLU A 393 39.33 19.35 20.72
C GLU A 393 38.94 18.84 22.11
N ILE A 394 37.79 18.18 22.23
CA ILE A 394 37.34 17.58 23.50
C ILE A 394 38.33 16.50 23.98
N ALA A 395 38.81 15.64 23.08
CA ALA A 395 39.78 14.60 23.42
C ALA A 395 41.12 15.21 23.86
N GLU A 396 41.56 16.28 23.22
CA GLU A 396 42.77 17.02 23.56
C GLU A 396 42.64 17.67 24.95
N ILE A 397 41.52 18.36 25.23
CA ILE A 397 41.23 18.93 26.56
C ILE A 397 41.23 17.83 27.63
N ASN A 398 40.52 16.73 27.40
CA ASN A 398 40.48 15.60 28.35
C ASN A 398 41.87 14.97 28.55
N SER A 399 42.70 14.91 27.50
CA SER A 399 44.06 14.38 27.61
C SER A 399 44.98 15.32 28.40
N GLN A 400 44.82 16.65 28.24
CA GLN A 400 45.55 17.66 29.00
C GLN A 400 45.10 17.70 30.47
N GLU A 401 43.81 17.59 30.75
CA GLU A 401 43.29 17.50 32.12
C GLU A 401 43.76 16.24 32.84
N ASN A 402 43.77 15.09 32.14
CA ASN A 402 44.28 13.84 32.71
C ASN A 402 45.81 13.86 32.87
N ALA A 403 46.55 14.52 31.98
CA ALA A 403 48.00 14.73 32.14
C ALA A 403 48.30 15.65 33.33
N ASN A 404 47.52 16.71 33.54
CA ASN A 404 47.66 17.61 34.69
C ASN A 404 47.25 16.96 36.02
N ARG A 405 46.29 16.03 36.03
CA ARG A 405 45.92 15.25 37.23
C ARG A 405 46.97 14.22 37.65
N ASN A 406 47.84 13.78 36.73
CA ASN A 406 48.85 12.76 36.96
C ASN A 406 50.26 13.33 37.23
N ASN A 407 50.41 14.65 37.41
CA ASN A 407 51.65 15.27 37.89
C ASN A 407 51.52 15.61 39.39
N PRO A 408 52.01 14.75 40.31
CA PRO A 408 52.11 15.09 41.72
C PRO A 408 53.44 15.82 41.98
N ALA A 409 53.56 17.06 41.53
CA ALA A 409 54.61 17.96 42.02
C ALA A 409 54.20 19.42 41.84
N GLU A 410 53.99 20.08 42.98
CA GLU A 410 53.91 21.52 43.19
C GLU A 410 52.60 22.15 42.64
N ASP A 411 51.75 22.82 43.42
CA ASP A 411 52.08 23.71 44.51
C ASP A 411 50.83 23.97 45.38
N LYS A 412 51.02 23.90 46.70
CA LYS A 412 50.11 24.52 47.67
C LYS A 412 50.38 26.02 47.63
N LYS A 413 49.64 26.78 46.82
CA LYS A 413 49.47 28.23 47.05
C LYS A 413 48.13 28.71 46.50
N SER A 414 47.33 29.23 47.43
CA SER A 414 46.04 29.88 47.18
C SER A 414 46.16 31.01 46.16
N ILE A 415 45.18 31.12 45.27
CA ILE A 415 44.58 32.36 44.73
C ILE A 415 43.19 31.88 44.24
N SER A 416 42.11 32.13 44.98
CA SER A 416 41.29 33.36 44.91
C SER A 416 40.88 33.69 43.48
N ASP A 417 39.60 33.45 43.19
CA ASP A 417 38.81 33.87 42.03
C ASP A 417 39.39 35.00 41.14
N LYS A 418 39.28 34.77 39.82
CA LYS A 418 39.47 35.69 38.66
C LYS A 418 40.90 35.81 38.09
N PRO A 419 41.24 34.96 37.09
CA PRO A 419 41.85 35.51 35.88
C PRO A 419 41.46 34.83 34.55
N ASP A 420 40.40 34.00 34.50
CA ASP A 420 40.04 33.25 33.27
C ASP A 420 39.42 34.11 32.16
N VAL A 421 38.79 35.24 32.50
CA VAL A 421 38.12 36.08 31.49
C VAL A 421 39.12 36.98 30.75
N ASP A 422 40.16 37.47 31.44
CA ASP A 422 41.17 38.34 30.83
C ASP A 422 42.14 37.58 29.91
N TYR A 423 42.43 36.31 30.22
CA TYR A 423 43.23 35.45 29.34
C TYR A 423 42.49 35.14 28.02
N ILE A 424 41.18 34.87 28.09
CA ILE A 424 40.34 34.59 26.92
C ILE A 424 40.14 35.87 26.08
N LEU A 425 39.90 37.02 26.71
CA LEU A 425 39.74 38.31 26.01
C LEU A 425 41.03 38.79 25.34
N LYS A 426 42.20 38.52 25.94
CA LYS A 426 43.50 38.87 25.36
C LYS A 426 43.82 38.02 24.13
N LYS A 427 43.49 36.72 24.17
CA LYS A 427 43.68 35.78 23.05
C LYS A 427 42.72 36.05 21.87
N LEU A 428 41.53 36.59 22.14
CA LEU A 428 40.58 37.04 21.11
C LEU A 428 41.00 38.37 20.45
N LYS A 429 41.60 39.30 21.20
CA LYS A 429 42.18 40.55 20.66
C LYS A 429 43.45 40.31 19.82
N GLU A 430 44.26 39.32 20.16
CA GLU A 430 45.46 38.96 19.39
C GLU A 430 45.15 38.27 18.06
N LYS A 431 43.96 37.67 17.89
CA LYS A 431 43.52 37.04 16.62
C LYS A 431 42.81 37.99 15.65
N SER A 432 42.58 39.25 16.00
CA SER A 432 41.93 40.22 15.12
C SER A 432 42.93 41.26 14.58
N VAL A 433 43.57 40.96 13.45
CA VAL A 433 44.22 41.97 12.56
C VAL A 433 44.18 41.45 11.11
N PRO A 434 44.17 42.29 10.07
CA PRO A 434 43.12 43.18 9.58
C PRO A 434 42.59 42.73 8.19
N VAL A 435 41.37 43.16 7.85
CA VAL A 435 40.84 43.06 6.48
C VAL A 435 41.68 43.94 5.54
N LYS A 436 42.51 43.33 4.70
CA LYS A 436 43.08 43.99 3.51
C LYS A 436 42.01 44.02 2.43
N ASN A 437 41.35 45.17 2.29
CA ASN A 437 40.66 45.54 1.06
C ASN A 437 41.69 45.59 -0.08
N LYS A 438 41.60 44.66 -1.03
CA LYS A 438 42.22 44.82 -2.35
C LYS A 438 41.11 45.23 -3.32
N ALA A 439 41.16 46.50 -3.71
CA ALA A 439 40.40 47.03 -4.83
C ALA A 439 40.71 46.22 -6.09
N LEU A 440 39.66 45.94 -6.85
CA LEU A 440 39.72 45.51 -8.24
C LEU A 440 40.26 46.68 -9.08
N GLU A 441 41.47 46.53 -9.62
CA GLU A 441 41.85 47.23 -10.84
C GLU A 441 41.37 46.37 -12.01
N VAL A 442 40.62 47.03 -12.90
CA VAL A 442 40.14 46.54 -14.17
C VAL A 442 41.23 46.82 -15.20
N ASP A 443 41.67 45.77 -15.89
CA ASP A 443 42.05 45.78 -17.30
C ASP A 443 41.68 44.42 -17.92
#